data_AF-A0AB72ZJ40-F1
#
_entry.id   AF-A0AB72ZJ40-F1
#
_cell.length_a   1.000
_cell.length_b   1.000
_cell.length_c   1.000
_cell.angle_alpha   90.00
_cell.angle_beta   90.00
_cell.angle_gamma   90.00
#
_symmetry.space_group_name_H-M   'P 1'
#
loop_
_entity.id
_entity.type
_entity.pdbx_description
1 polymer ?
#
loop_
_entity_poly.entity_id
_entity_poly.type
_entity_poly.pdbx_seq_one_letter_code
_entity_poly.pdbx_strand_id
1 'polypeptide(L)' 'MQKAKDMYQRKIRFPEEICLAIQNNGENQSRQFNTEVIYQLRKVYGLIEKRNDEA' A
#
# COMPACT_ATOMS: atom_id res chain seq x y z
N MET A 1 -17.57 6.31 -8.18
CA MET A 1 -16.79 5.47 -7.26
C MET A 1 -17.08 4.01 -7.58
N GLN A 2 -16.09 3.22 -8.00
CA GLN A 2 -16.25 1.75 -8.00
C GLN A 2 -16.61 1.32 -6.58
N LYS A 3 -17.67 0.51 -6.42
CA LYS A 3 -18.06 0.05 -5.08
C LYS A 3 -16.94 -0.83 -4.56
N ALA A 4 -16.58 -0.68 -3.28
CA ALA A 4 -15.56 -1.52 -2.64
C ALA A 4 -15.85 -3.03 -2.78
N LYS A 5 -17.11 -3.41 -3.05
CA LYS A 5 -17.56 -4.77 -3.33
C LYS A 5 -17.10 -5.32 -4.69
N ASP A 6 -16.83 -4.45 -5.66
CA ASP A 6 -16.41 -4.83 -7.02
C ASP A 6 -14.88 -4.81 -7.17
N MET A 7 -14.15 -4.46 -6.11
CA MET A 7 -12.69 -4.40 -6.13
C MET A 7 -12.11 -5.82 -6.10
N TYR A 8 -11.22 -6.13 -7.05
CA TYR A 8 -10.55 -7.42 -7.12
C TYR A 8 -9.78 -7.70 -5.82
N GLN A 9 -10.17 -8.76 -5.12
CA GLN A 9 -9.51 -9.20 -3.89
C GLN A 9 -8.51 -10.30 -4.21
N ARG A 10 -7.23 -10.07 -3.86
CA ARG A 10 -6.19 -11.10 -3.92
C ARG A 10 -5.73 -11.44 -2.51
N LYS A 11 -5.82 -12.72 -2.15
CA LYS A 11 -5.23 -13.22 -0.91
C LYS A 11 -3.75 -13.47 -1.13
N ILE A 12 -2.90 -12.84 -0.33
CA ILE A 12 -1.45 -13.00 -0.37
C ILE A 12 -1.02 -13.43 1.04
N ARG A 13 -0.19 -14.47 1.11
CA ARG A 13 0.43 -14.87 2.38
C ARG A 13 1.77 -14.16 2.50
N PHE A 14 1.93 -13.40 3.56
CA PHE A 14 3.18 -12.73 3.89
C PHE A 14 3.85 -13.44 5.08
N PRO A 15 5.18 -13.53 5.10
CA PRO A 15 5.92 -13.83 6.31
C PRO A 15 5.62 -12.82 7.42
N GLU A 16 5.69 -13.26 8.68
CA GLU A 16 5.33 -12.46 9.84
C GLU A 16 6.17 -11.18 9.96
N GLU A 17 7.48 -11.28 9.70
CA GLU A 17 8.40 -10.14 9.68
C GLU A 17 7.97 -9.04 8.70
N ILE A 18 7.44 -9.44 7.53
CA ILE A 18 7.00 -8.50 6.50
C ILE A 18 5.67 -7.86 6.92
N CYS A 19 4.76 -8.62 7.53
CA CYS A 19 3.53 -8.07 8.09
C CYS A 19 3.82 -6.98 9.12
N LEU A 20 4.73 -7.25 10.06
CA LEU A 20 5.12 -6.28 11.09
C LEU A 20 5.75 -5.02 10.48
N ALA A 21 6.64 -5.18 9.50
CA ALA A 21 7.25 -4.06 8.80
C ALA A 21 6.21 -3.18 8.09
N ILE A 22 5.24 -3.79 7.40
CA ILE A 22 4.17 -3.07 6.70
C ILE A 22 3.26 -2.36 7.71
N GLN A 23 2.90 -3.01 8.82
CA GLN A 23 2.04 -2.43 9.84
C GLN A 23 2.68 -1.21 10.49
N ASN A 24 3.94 -1.33 10.94
CA ASN A 24 4.68 -0.23 11.56
C ASN A 24 4.83 0.96 10.59
N ASN A 25 5.10 0.70 9.31
CA ASN A 25 5.17 1.76 8.29
C ASN A 25 3.81 2.42 8.06
N GLY A 26 2.73 1.62 8.02
CA GLY A 26 1.37 2.12 7.90
C GLY A 26 1.00 3.04 9.06
N GLU A 27 1.27 2.62 10.30
CA GLU A 27 1.01 3.43 11.50
C GLU A 27 1.78 4.76 11.47
N ASN A 28 3.08 4.72 11.14
CA ASN A 28 3.91 5.93 11.01
C ASN A 28 3.41 6.92 9.95
N GLN A 29 2.75 6.43 8.90
CA GLN A 29 2.23 7.23 7.80
C GLN A 29 0.71 7.45 7.89
N SER A 30 0.08 7.07 9.01
CA SER A 30 -1.38 7.11 9.21
C SER A 30 -2.18 6.41 8.10
N ARG A 31 -1.69 5.27 7.63
CA ARG A 31 -2.27 4.45 6.55
C ARG A 31 -2.68 3.08 7.08
N GLN A 32 -3.79 2.58 6.56
CA GLN A 32 -4.19 1.19 6.78
C GLN A 32 -3.23 0.23 6.08
N PHE A 33 -3.10 -0.98 6.62
CA PHE A 33 -2.21 -2.02 6.09
C PHE A 33 -2.35 -2.23 4.58
N ASN A 34 -3.57 -2.40 4.08
CA ASN A 34 -3.81 -2.61 2.64
C ASN A 34 -3.36 -1.42 1.79
N THR A 35 -3.58 -0.20 2.27
CA THR A 35 -3.14 1.02 1.60
C THR A 35 -1.63 1.06 1.50
N GLU A 36 -0.94 0.68 2.58
CA GLU A 36 0.52 0.66 2.61
C GLU A 36 1.10 -0.44 1.72
N VAL A 37 0.50 -1.64 1.68
CA VAL A 37 0.85 -2.70 0.72
C VAL A 37 0.76 -2.17 -0.71
N ILE A 38 -0.38 -1.57 -1.06
CA ILE A 38 -0.59 -1.04 -2.42
C ILE A 38 0.42 0.08 -2.72
N TYR A 39 0.68 0.97 -1.76
CA TYR A 39 1.64 2.05 -1.93
C TYR A 39 3.06 1.53 -2.17
N GLN A 40 3.54 0.60 -1.36
CA GLN A 40 4.87 0.02 -1.50
C GLN A 40 5.03 -0.72 -2.83
N LEU A 41 4.02 -1.48 -3.25
CA LEU A 41 4.00 -2.12 -4.56
C LEU A 41 4.07 -1.07 -5.68
N ARG A 42 3.23 -0.04 -5.64
CA ARG A 42 3.27 1.05 -6.64
C ARG A 42 4.62 1.76 -6.64
N LYS A 43 5.25 1.96 -5.49
CA LYS A 43 6.58 2.57 -5.35
C LYS A 43 7.63 1.76 -6.10
N VAL A 44 7.69 0.45 -5.84
CA VAL A 44 8.67 -0.47 -6.44
C VAL A 44 8.48 -0.57 -7.96
N TYR A 45 7.23 -0.57 -8.44
CA TYR A 45 6.93 -0.56 -9.88
C TYR A 45 7.05 0.82 -10.54
N GLY A 46 7.47 1.87 -9.82
CA GLY A 46 7.57 3.23 -10.38
C GLY A 46 6.22 3.86 -10.76
N LEU A 47 5.12 3.35 -10.21
CA LEU A 47 3.73 3.79 -10.46
C LEU A 47 3.25 4.84 -9.44
N ILE A 48 4.17 5.41 -8.68
CA ILE A 48 3.91 6.60 -7.87
C ILE A 48 4.14 7.79 -8.79
N GLU A 49 3.07 8.52 -9.09
CA GLU A 49 3.18 9.85 -9.65
C GLU A 49 4.08 10.66 -8.71
N LYS A 50 5.21 11.16 -9.21
CA LYS A 50 5.96 12.20 -8.50
C LYS A 50 4.93 13.28 -8.16
N ARG A 51 4.73 13.57 -6.87
CA ARG A 51 3.92 14.73 -6.49
C ARG A 51 4.52 15.91 -7.24
N ASN A 52 3.70 16.66 -7.96
CA ASN A 52 4.05 17.90 -8.65
C ASN A 52 4.45 19.04 -7.69
N ASP A 53 4.86 18.72 -6.46
CA ASP A 53 5.29 19.65 -5.40
C ASP A 53 6.83 19.76 -5.31
N GLU A 54 7.56 19.31 -6.34
CA GLU A 54 9.01 19.52 -6.47
C GLU A 54 9.34 20.18 -7.82
N ALA A 55 8.74 21.36 -8.06
CA ALA A 55 9.15 22.30 -9.11
C ALA A 55 9.43 23.68 -8.50
#